data_AF-A0A3D5YFX3-F1
#
_entry.id   AF-A0A3D5YFX3-F1
#
_cell.length_a   1.000
_cell.length_b   1.000
_cell.length_c   1.000
_cell.angle_alpha   90.00
_cell.angle_beta   90.00
_cell.angle_gamma   90.00
#
_symmetry.space_group_name_H-M   'P 1'
#
loop_
_entity.id
_entity.type
_entity.pdbx_description
1 polymer ?
#
loop_
_entity_poly.entity_id
_entity_poly.type
_entity_poly.pdbx_seq_one_letter_code
_entity_poly.pdbx_strand_id
1 'polypeptide(L)'
;MGRIYPIYSELYGIRPAWFVEKIWTVLDKIEDLFDEHLPIEFLKEYNLLGVKETLKNIHFPENYDLQKAALQRIFFDRLLRVQLHSLLQKEEYEKKSLKRFDESDPRREIIKTFIDKLPFTLTNAQKKVVKNCIESIHDKKPMMALLQ
;
A
#
# COMPACT_ATOMS: atom_id res chain seq x y z
N MET A 1 21.37 32.84 11.88
CA MET A 1 20.21 31.95 12.10
C MET A 1 20.49 30.65 11.36
N GLY A 2 20.43 29.50 12.05
CA GLY A 2 20.70 28.19 11.43
C GLY A 2 19.52 27.73 10.59
N ARG A 3 19.78 27.26 9.36
CA ARG A 3 18.76 26.68 8.47
C ARG A 3 19.04 25.18 8.32
N ILE A 4 17.99 24.36 8.28
CA ILE A 4 18.13 22.94 8.02
C ILE A 4 18.47 22.77 6.53
N TYR A 5 19.53 22.02 6.24
CA TYR A 5 20.01 21.81 4.88
C TYR A 5 19.88 20.34 4.49
N PRO A 6 19.36 20.03 3.28
CA PRO A 6 19.28 18.65 2.82
C PRO A 6 20.67 18.10 2.53
N ILE A 7 20.86 16.82 2.85
CA ILE A 7 22.04 16.06 2.46
C ILE A 7 21.62 15.06 1.39
N TYR A 8 22.10 15.26 0.17
CA TYR A 8 21.91 14.33 -0.93
C TYR A 8 23.09 13.37 -1.05
N SER A 9 22.81 12.14 -1.46
CA SER A 9 23.85 11.17 -1.79
C SER A 9 24.64 11.62 -3.02
N GLU A 10 25.94 11.36 -3.02
CA GLU A 10 26.77 11.55 -4.21
C GLU A 10 26.39 10.50 -5.26
N LEU A 11 26.14 10.94 -6.50
CA LEU A 11 25.74 10.09 -7.60
C LEU A 11 26.72 10.30 -8.76
N TYR A 12 27.45 9.24 -9.13
CA TYR A 12 28.34 9.22 -10.30
C TYR A 12 29.35 10.39 -10.37
N GLY A 13 29.93 10.78 -9.23
CA GLY A 13 30.90 11.88 -9.15
C GLY A 13 30.29 13.29 -9.12
N ILE A 14 28.95 13.41 -9.07
CA ILE A 14 28.26 14.68 -8.90
C ILE A 14 28.17 15.02 -7.43
N ARG A 15 28.83 16.12 -7.04
CA ARG A 15 28.88 16.58 -5.65
C ARG A 15 27.48 16.90 -5.11
N PRO A 16 27.16 16.56 -3.86
CA PRO A 16 25.87 16.90 -3.23
C PRO A 16 25.50 18.38 -3.31
N ALA A 17 26.48 19.28 -3.18
CA ALA A 17 26.26 20.72 -3.28
C ALA A 17 25.66 21.15 -4.62
N TRP A 18 26.03 20.49 -5.72
CA TRP A 18 25.47 20.75 -7.04
C TRP A 18 23.98 20.37 -7.09
N PHE A 19 23.60 19.24 -6.50
CA PHE A 19 22.19 18.84 -6.40
C PHE A 19 21.37 19.85 -5.59
N VAL A 20 21.91 20.30 -4.45
CA VAL A 20 21.23 21.31 -3.64
C VAL A 20 20.98 22.58 -4.46
N GLU A 21 22.00 23.08 -5.15
CA GLU A 21 21.88 24.26 -6.00
C GLU A 21 20.79 24.06 -7.08
N LYS A 22 20.81 22.93 -7.79
CA LYS A 22 19.83 22.69 -8.85
C LYS A 22 18.41 22.54 -8.32
N ILE A 23 18.21 21.81 -7.22
CA ILE A 23 16.88 21.69 -6.61
C ILE A 23 16.39 23.06 -6.14
N TRP A 24 17.25 23.87 -5.54
CA TRP A 24 16.92 25.23 -5.12
C TRP A 24 16.39 26.08 -6.29
N THR A 25 17.04 26.02 -7.45
CA THR A 25 16.65 26.81 -8.64
C THR A 25 15.29 26.44 -9.24
N VAL A 26 14.74 25.27 -8.88
CA VAL A 26 13.46 24.79 -9.41
C VAL A 26 12.33 24.78 -8.38
N LEU A 27 12.60 25.18 -7.13
CA LEU A 27 11.57 25.22 -6.08
C LEU A 27 10.40 26.13 -6.45
N ASP A 28 10.67 27.28 -7.06
CA ASP A 28 9.64 28.23 -7.44
C ASP A 28 8.70 27.67 -8.53
N LYS A 29 9.18 26.69 -9.31
CA LYS A 29 8.38 26.01 -10.33
C LYS A 29 7.42 24.96 -9.76
N ILE A 30 7.55 24.59 -8.48
CA ILE A 30 6.65 23.60 -7.85
C ILE A 30 5.20 24.06 -7.92
N GLU A 31 4.95 25.37 -7.82
CA GLU A 31 3.61 25.93 -7.87
C GLU A 31 2.89 25.66 -9.20
N ASP A 32 3.64 25.66 -10.30
CA ASP A 32 3.10 25.48 -11.65
C ASP A 32 3.07 24.01 -12.11
N LEU A 33 3.87 23.15 -11.45
CA LEU A 33 4.08 21.76 -11.90
C LEU A 33 3.24 20.73 -11.15
N PHE A 34 2.72 21.06 -9.97
CA PHE A 34 2.05 20.10 -9.10
C PHE A 34 0.68 20.58 -8.68
N ASP A 35 -0.35 19.89 -9.14
CA ASP A 35 -1.70 20.02 -8.61
C ASP A 35 -1.92 19.07 -7.43
N GLU A 36 -2.77 19.48 -6.50
CA GLU A 36 -3.16 18.62 -5.39
C GLU A 36 -3.98 17.44 -5.94
N HIS A 37 -3.54 16.23 -5.61
CA HIS A 37 -4.09 14.98 -6.12
C HIS A 37 -4.96 14.25 -5.09
N LEU A 38 -4.88 14.63 -3.82
CA LEU A 38 -5.77 14.14 -2.78
C LEU A 38 -6.98 15.06 -2.61
N PRO A 39 -8.17 14.51 -2.36
CA PRO A 39 -9.32 15.32 -1.96
C PRO A 39 -9.02 16.14 -0.70
N ILE A 40 -9.58 17.34 -0.62
CA ILE A 40 -9.35 18.26 0.51
C ILE A 40 -9.81 17.66 1.85
N GLU A 41 -10.80 16.78 1.81
CA GLU A 41 -11.32 16.03 2.95
C GLU A 41 -10.24 15.11 3.54
N PHE A 42 -9.45 14.45 2.69
CA PHE A 42 -8.38 13.54 3.12
C PHE A 42 -7.25 14.32 3.77
N LEU A 43 -6.91 15.49 3.21
CA LEU A 43 -5.91 16.38 3.81
C LEU A 43 -6.32 16.79 5.23
N LYS A 44 -7.60 17.12 5.42
CA LYS A 44 -8.14 17.53 6.72
C LYS A 44 -8.25 16.37 7.71
N GLU A 45 -8.80 15.24 7.28
CA GLU A 45 -9.02 14.07 8.13
C GLU A 45 -7.70 13.50 8.67
N TYR A 46 -6.69 13.41 7.81
CA TYR A 46 -5.39 12.84 8.18
C TYR A 46 -4.33 13.88 8.56
N ASN A 47 -4.72 15.16 8.65
CA ASN A 47 -3.85 16.29 8.96
C ASN A 47 -2.57 16.29 8.10
N LEU A 48 -2.75 16.24 6.79
CA LEU A 48 -1.67 16.16 5.81
C LEU A 48 -1.40 17.53 5.20
N LEU A 49 -0.12 17.84 5.00
CA LEU A 49 0.29 18.99 4.19
C LEU A 49 -0.16 18.82 2.74
N GLY A 50 -0.38 19.94 2.05
CA GLY A 50 -0.58 19.92 0.61
C GLY A 50 0.65 19.40 -0.14
N VAL A 51 0.48 18.92 -1.37
CA VAL A 51 1.59 18.34 -2.15
C VAL A 51 2.74 19.33 -2.37
N LYS A 52 2.42 20.60 -2.63
CA LYS A 52 3.41 21.66 -2.89
C LYS A 52 4.23 21.99 -1.64
N GLU A 53 3.57 22.16 -0.51
CA GLU A 53 4.21 22.40 0.79
C GLU A 53 5.07 21.22 1.21
N THR A 54 4.59 20.00 0.95
CA THR A 54 5.32 18.76 1.20
C THR A 54 6.63 18.72 0.41
N LEU A 55 6.59 19.02 -0.89
CA LEU A 55 7.78 19.03 -1.75
C LEU A 55 8.78 20.11 -1.32
N LYS A 56 8.30 21.29 -0.92
CA LYS A 56 9.19 22.34 -0.39
C LYS A 56 9.85 21.89 0.92
N ASN A 57 9.08 21.37 1.87
CA ASN A 57 9.57 21.03 3.21
C ASN A 57 10.33 19.70 3.30
N ILE A 58 10.18 18.79 2.33
CA ILE A 58 11.04 17.59 2.28
C ILE A 58 12.47 17.93 1.83
N HIS A 59 12.62 18.92 0.97
CA HIS A 59 13.92 19.37 0.44
C HIS A 59 14.53 20.48 1.31
N PHE A 60 13.77 21.51 1.65
CA PHE A 60 14.25 22.67 2.42
C PHE A 60 13.25 23.02 3.54
N PRO A 61 13.19 22.21 4.61
CA PRO A 61 12.24 22.42 5.68
C PRO A 61 12.49 23.75 6.40
N GLU A 62 11.41 24.46 6.69
CA GLU A 62 11.49 25.69 7.50
C GLU A 62 11.75 25.35 8.98
N ASN A 63 11.22 24.22 9.45
CA ASN A 63 11.44 23.69 10.79
C ASN A 63 11.26 22.15 10.81
N TYR A 64 11.63 21.52 11.93
CA TYR A 64 11.54 20.06 12.10
C TYR A 64 10.11 19.52 12.07
N ASP A 65 9.12 20.30 12.53
CA ASP A 65 7.72 19.86 12.53
C ASP A 65 7.16 19.75 11.11
N LEU A 66 7.46 20.75 10.26
CA LEU A 66 7.08 20.73 8.84
C LEU A 66 7.85 19.65 8.07
N GLN A 67 9.10 19.39 8.40
CA GLN A 67 9.84 18.25 7.84
C GLN A 67 9.12 16.93 8.14
N LYS A 68 8.71 16.74 9.41
CA LYS A 68 8.02 15.53 9.84
C LYS A 68 6.65 15.39 9.17
N ALA A 69 5.90 16.48 9.05
CA ALA A 69 4.61 16.48 8.36
C ALA A 69 4.75 16.18 6.85
N ALA A 70 5.78 16.72 6.19
CA ALA A 70 6.11 16.41 4.81
C ALA A 70 6.47 14.92 4.63
N LEU A 71 7.30 14.36 5.53
CA LEU A 71 7.61 12.94 5.53
C LEU A 71 6.35 12.08 5.72
N GLN A 72 5.47 12.45 6.65
CA GLN A 72 4.20 11.76 6.87
C GLN A 72 3.34 11.75 5.60
N ARG A 73 3.23 12.88 4.89
CA ARG A 73 2.52 12.95 3.61
C ARG A 73 3.15 12.01 2.57
N ILE A 74 4.47 12.00 2.42
CA ILE A 74 5.16 11.09 1.48
C ILE A 74 4.92 9.62 1.81
N PHE A 75 4.98 9.23 3.09
CA PHE A 75 4.68 7.85 3.49
C PHE A 75 3.22 7.48 3.25
N PHE A 76 2.30 8.41 3.52
CA PHE A 76 0.88 8.24 3.24
C PHE A 76 0.65 7.98 1.74
N ASP A 77 1.20 8.84 0.86
CA ASP A 77 1.03 8.72 -0.59
C ASP A 77 1.61 7.39 -1.12
N ARG A 78 2.74 6.95 -0.56
CA ARG A 78 3.35 5.65 -0.90
C ARG A 78 2.46 4.49 -0.49
N LEU A 79 1.94 4.50 0.74
CA LEU A 79 1.07 3.44 1.23
C LEU A 79 -0.24 3.42 0.43
N LEU A 80 -0.86 4.58 0.20
CA LEU A 80 -2.08 4.71 -0.59
C LEU A 80 -1.89 4.12 -1.99
N ARG A 81 -0.79 4.43 -2.68
CA ARG A 81 -0.47 3.87 -3.99
C ARG A 81 -0.40 2.35 -3.97
N VAL A 82 0.26 1.76 -2.96
CA VAL A 82 0.35 0.30 -2.80
C VAL A 82 -1.03 -0.30 -2.56
N GLN A 83 -1.85 0.31 -1.70
CA GLN A 83 -3.20 -0.17 -1.41
C GLN A 83 -4.12 -0.09 -2.63
N LEU A 84 -4.12 1.04 -3.35
CA LEU A 84 -4.89 1.20 -4.58
C LEU A 84 -4.48 0.19 -5.64
N HIS A 85 -3.17 -0.02 -5.83
CA HIS A 85 -2.68 -1.02 -6.77
C HIS A 85 -3.10 -2.44 -6.39
N SER A 86 -3.06 -2.78 -5.10
CA SER A 86 -3.54 -4.07 -4.59
C SER A 86 -5.05 -4.26 -4.82
N LEU A 87 -5.85 -3.22 -4.57
CA LEU A 87 -7.30 -3.25 -4.80
C LEU A 87 -7.64 -3.42 -6.29
N LEU A 88 -6.97 -2.68 -7.18
CA LEU A 88 -7.15 -2.81 -8.62
C LEU A 88 -6.78 -4.22 -9.13
N GLN A 89 -5.67 -4.78 -8.63
CA GLN A 89 -5.29 -6.16 -8.96
C GLN A 89 -6.31 -7.18 -8.45
N LYS A 90 -6.81 -6.99 -7.21
CA LYS A 90 -7.85 -7.83 -6.64
C LYS A 90 -9.13 -7.78 -7.47
N GLU A 91 -9.58 -6.58 -7.86
CA GLU A 91 -10.76 -6.41 -8.69
C GLU A 91 -10.61 -7.10 -10.04
N GLU A 92 -9.45 -6.94 -10.70
CA GLU A 92 -9.15 -7.59 -11.97
C GLU A 92 -9.09 -9.11 -11.85
N TYR A 93 -8.56 -9.62 -10.73
CA TYR A 93 -8.55 -11.05 -10.44
C TYR A 93 -9.96 -11.58 -10.20
N GLU A 94 -10.80 -10.85 -9.47
CA GLU A 94 -12.21 -11.21 -9.22
C GLU A 94 -13.08 -11.20 -10.47
N LYS A 95 -12.77 -10.36 -11.48
CA LYS A 95 -13.46 -10.35 -12.78
C LYS A 95 -13.28 -11.63 -13.59
N LYS A 96 -12.23 -12.41 -13.31
CA LYS A 96 -12.02 -13.72 -13.95
C LYS A 96 -13.07 -14.71 -13.43
N SER A 97 -14.24 -14.71 -14.06
CA SER A 97 -15.34 -15.61 -13.72
C SER A 97 -14.88 -17.06 -13.78
N LEU A 98 -14.84 -17.73 -12.64
CA LEU A 98 -14.63 -19.18 -12.57
C LEU A 98 -15.97 -19.89 -12.76
N LYS A 99 -15.91 -21.11 -13.32
CA LYS A 99 -17.08 -22.00 -13.35
C LYS A 99 -17.51 -22.29 -11.91
N ARG A 100 -18.80 -22.16 -11.62
CA ARG A 100 -19.39 -22.55 -10.33
C ARG A 100 -19.04 -24.01 -10.04
N PHE A 101 -18.54 -24.26 -8.83
CA PHE A 101 -18.63 -25.58 -8.23
C PHE A 101 -19.94 -25.62 -7.45
N ASP A 102 -20.81 -26.57 -7.79
CA ASP A 102 -22.13 -26.71 -7.18
C ASP A 102 -22.03 -26.94 -5.67
N GLU A 103 -23.04 -26.54 -4.89
CA GLU A 103 -23.09 -26.84 -3.46
C GLU A 103 -23.18 -28.35 -3.20
N SER A 104 -23.75 -29.08 -4.15
CA SER A 104 -23.82 -30.55 -4.16
C SER A 104 -22.54 -31.24 -4.66
N ASP A 105 -21.42 -30.52 -4.73
CA ASP A 105 -20.17 -31.09 -5.23
C ASP A 105 -19.68 -32.22 -4.32
N PRO A 106 -19.62 -33.47 -4.83
CA PRO A 106 -19.21 -34.64 -4.05
C PRO A 106 -17.79 -34.53 -3.50
N ARG A 107 -16.97 -33.60 -4.00
CA ARG A 107 -15.62 -33.33 -3.48
C ARG A 107 -15.60 -32.77 -2.07
N ARG A 108 -16.70 -32.20 -1.56
CA ARG A 108 -16.79 -31.75 -0.15
C ARG A 108 -16.67 -32.90 0.85
N GLU A 109 -17.22 -34.07 0.51
CA GLU A 109 -17.14 -35.27 1.36
C GLU A 109 -15.74 -35.90 1.37
N ILE A 110 -14.94 -35.69 0.32
CA ILE A 110 -13.55 -36.17 0.26
C ILE A 110 -12.70 -35.52 1.37
N ILE A 111 -12.92 -34.24 1.65
CA ILE A 111 -12.15 -33.54 2.69
C ILE A 111 -12.51 -34.06 4.07
N LYS A 112 -13.80 -34.31 4.33
CA LYS A 112 -14.27 -34.88 5.59
C LYS A 112 -13.67 -36.26 5.83
N THR A 113 -13.75 -37.14 4.84
CA THR A 113 -13.17 -38.49 4.93
C THR A 113 -11.64 -38.51 5.05
N PHE A 114 -10.95 -37.50 4.51
CA PHE A 114 -9.50 -37.33 4.71
C PHE A 114 -9.16 -36.91 6.15
N ILE A 115 -9.90 -35.94 6.70
CA ILE A 115 -9.70 -35.47 8.09
C ILE A 115 -9.93 -36.62 9.07
N ASP A 116 -10.93 -37.46 8.84
CA ASP A 116 -11.27 -38.60 9.71
C ASP A 116 -10.17 -39.69 9.73
N LYS A 117 -9.28 -39.71 8.72
CA LYS A 117 -8.15 -40.66 8.64
C LYS A 117 -6.87 -40.15 9.31
N LEU A 118 -6.83 -38.90 9.77
CA LEU A 118 -5.64 -38.34 10.39
C LEU A 118 -5.42 -38.96 11.77
N PRO A 119 -4.17 -39.31 12.15
CA PRO A 119 -3.87 -39.89 13.47
C PRO A 119 -3.88 -38.85 14.60
N PHE A 120 -4.47 -37.68 14.37
CA PHE A 120 -4.57 -36.57 15.31
C PHE A 120 -5.84 -35.75 15.04
N THR A 121 -6.27 -34.98 16.03
CA THR A 121 -7.40 -34.06 15.86
C THR A 121 -6.89 -32.69 15.42
N LEU A 122 -7.58 -32.07 14.46
CA LEU A 122 -7.28 -30.71 14.06
C LEU A 122 -7.51 -29.73 15.22
N THR A 123 -6.60 -28.77 15.36
CA THR A 123 -6.79 -27.65 16.29
C THR A 123 -7.97 -26.80 15.83
N ASN A 124 -8.53 -25.99 16.75
CA ASN A 124 -9.62 -25.08 16.40
C ASN A 124 -9.21 -24.08 15.30
N ALA A 125 -7.95 -23.64 15.29
CA ALA A 125 -7.41 -22.78 14.25
C ALA A 125 -7.39 -23.48 12.88
N GLN A 126 -6.89 -24.73 12.84
CA GLN A 126 -6.87 -25.54 11.61
C GLN A 126 -8.27 -25.80 11.06
N LYS A 127 -9.25 -26.14 11.93
CA LYS A 127 -10.64 -26.34 11.52
C LYS A 127 -11.24 -25.08 10.88
N LYS A 128 -10.97 -23.90 11.46
CA LYS A 128 -11.43 -22.62 10.92
C LYS A 128 -10.82 -22.33 9.55
N VAL A 129 -9.52 -22.55 9.38
CA VAL A 129 -8.82 -22.35 8.11
C VAL A 129 -9.36 -23.29 7.03
N VAL A 130 -9.51 -24.58 7.32
CA VAL A 130 -10.05 -25.56 6.37
C VAL A 130 -11.44 -25.18 5.92
N LYS A 131 -12.33 -24.80 6.87
CA LYS A 131 -13.68 -24.32 6.54
C LYS A 131 -13.63 -23.11 5.60
N ASN A 132 -12.83 -22.09 5.93
CA ASN A 132 -12.70 -20.88 5.12
C ASN A 132 -12.18 -21.16 3.71
N CYS A 133 -11.19 -22.06 3.56
CA CYS A 133 -10.65 -22.46 2.26
C CYS A 133 -11.72 -23.17 1.41
N ILE A 134 -12.48 -24.09 2.00
CA ILE A 134 -13.57 -24.79 1.29
C ILE A 134 -14.60 -23.78 0.81
N GLU A 135 -15.08 -22.91 1.70
CA GLU A 135 -16.07 -21.89 1.35
C GLU A 135 -15.56 -20.97 0.23
N SER A 136 -14.30 -20.53 0.31
CA SER A 136 -13.70 -19.64 -0.69
C SER A 136 -13.46 -20.30 -2.05
N ILE A 137 -13.13 -21.59 -2.09
CA ILE A 137 -12.96 -22.35 -3.35
C ILE A 137 -14.30 -22.53 -4.08
N HIS A 138 -15.40 -22.63 -3.33
CA HIS A 138 -16.74 -22.79 -3.88
C HIS A 138 -17.44 -21.45 -4.20
N ASP A 139 -16.83 -20.31 -3.86
CA ASP A 139 -17.36 -19.00 -4.22
C ASP A 139 -17.17 -18.71 -5.73
N LYS A 140 -17.94 -17.74 -6.26
CA LYS A 140 -17.85 -17.28 -7.65
C LYS A 140 -16.55 -16.52 -7.93
N LYS A 141 -15.98 -15.92 -6.89
CA LYS A 141 -14.73 -15.18 -6.95
C LYS A 141 -13.56 -16.12 -6.69
N PRO A 142 -12.44 -16.00 -7.43
CA PRO A 142 -11.29 -16.83 -7.15
C PRO A 142 -10.71 -16.54 -5.75
N MET A 143 -10.31 -17.59 -5.04
CA MET A 143 -9.73 -17.45 -3.70
C MET A 143 -8.35 -16.77 -3.75
N MET A 144 -8.20 -15.62 -3.09
CA MET A 144 -6.92 -14.99 -2.76
C MET A 144 -6.68 -15.10 -1.25
N ALA A 145 -6.02 -16.17 -0.83
CA ALA A 145 -5.71 -16.42 0.57
C ALA A 145 -4.23 -16.71 0.76
N LEU A 146 -3.66 -16.17 1.83
CA LEU A 146 -2.35 -16.54 2.35
C LEU A 146 -2.57 -17.40 3.60
N LEU A 147 -2.05 -18.63 3.58
CA LEU A 147 -1.99 -19.50 4.75
C LEU A 147 -0.67 -19.24 5.47
N GLN A 148 -0.74 -18.83 6.74
CA GLN A 148 0.41 -18.49 7.58
C GLN A 148 0.27 -19.09 8.98
#